data_AF-A0A521D867-F1
#
_entry.id   AF-A0A521D867-F1
#
_cell.length_a   1.000
_cell.length_b   1.000
_cell.length_c   1.000
_cell.angle_alpha   90.00
_cell.angle_beta   90.00
_cell.angle_gamma   90.00
#
_symmetry.space_group_name_H-M   'P 1'
#
loop_
_entity.id
_entity.type
_entity.pdbx_description
1 polymer ?
#
loop_
_entity_poly.entity_id
_entity_poly.type
_entity_poly.pdbx_seq_one_letter_code
_entity_poly.pdbx_strand_id
1 'polypeptide(L)'
;MDFFEIRNWFAHNLCDYLREKEEKELKKLLSVISIFEDVEPPEESVLKEVSEEAPIFKLEGGKFTISEDPFTVDYVREKTEKYWEFLKELSENFEPVGEDLKKNVEIARELFKKGLYFEVHEILEEVWMGEFGEYRDFLQALIQIGVAYYHRENYNERGFKLLLENALELLSCYNGEVLGVKVDKLKEDIKRAKEEGTLIEF
;
A
#
# COMPACT_ATOMS: atom_id res chain seq x y z
N MET A 1 -15.92 -10.49 8.03
CA MET A 1 -14.68 -10.04 7.39
C MET A 1 -13.52 -10.51 8.24
N ASP A 2 -12.62 -11.31 7.69
CA ASP A 2 -11.36 -11.67 8.34
C ASP A 2 -10.29 -10.58 8.11
N PHE A 3 -9.12 -10.75 8.74
CA PHE A 3 -8.01 -9.80 8.63
C PHE A 3 -7.54 -9.56 7.19
N PHE A 4 -7.50 -10.61 6.36
CA PHE A 4 -7.04 -10.51 4.98
C PHE A 4 -8.06 -9.77 4.12
N GLU A 5 -9.34 -10.05 4.32
CA GLU A 5 -10.43 -9.33 3.67
C GLU A 5 -10.36 -7.84 4.00
N ILE A 6 -10.16 -7.46 5.28
CA ILE A 6 -10.01 -6.05 5.70
C ILE A 6 -8.82 -5.39 5.03
N ARG A 7 -7.64 -6.02 5.09
CA ARG A 7 -6.44 -5.52 4.41
C ARG A 7 -6.67 -5.29 2.92
N ASN A 8 -7.24 -6.27 2.23
CA ASN A 8 -7.50 -6.19 0.79
C ASN A 8 -8.48 -5.06 0.47
N TRP A 9 -9.55 -4.89 1.28
CA TRP A 9 -10.50 -3.80 1.08
C TRP A 9 -9.81 -2.42 1.15
N PHE A 10 -8.94 -2.20 2.14
CA PHE A 10 -8.17 -0.96 2.22
C PHE A 10 -7.22 -0.79 1.04
N ALA A 11 -6.51 -1.83 0.64
CA ALA A 11 -5.51 -1.75 -0.42
C ALA A 11 -6.14 -1.51 -1.79
N HIS A 12 -7.23 -2.22 -2.11
CA HIS A 12 -7.98 -2.03 -3.35
C HIS A 12 -8.50 -0.60 -3.44
N ASN A 13 -9.25 -0.11 -2.45
CA ASN A 13 -9.80 1.26 -2.52
C ASN A 13 -8.70 2.33 -2.66
N LEU A 14 -7.54 2.19 -1.99
CA LEU A 14 -6.47 3.17 -2.15
C LEU A 14 -5.80 3.05 -3.53
N CYS A 15 -5.49 1.84 -3.98
CA CYS A 15 -4.79 1.63 -5.24
C CYS A 15 -5.68 1.95 -6.45
N ASP A 16 -6.98 1.64 -6.38
CA ASP A 16 -7.97 2.01 -7.40
C ASP A 16 -8.08 3.54 -7.51
N TYR A 17 -8.16 4.25 -6.36
CA TYR A 17 -8.10 5.71 -6.36
C TYR A 17 -6.81 6.26 -6.96
N LEU A 18 -5.65 5.67 -6.64
CA LEU A 18 -4.37 6.10 -7.20
C LEU A 18 -4.25 5.82 -8.70
N ARG A 19 -4.85 4.72 -9.18
CA ARG A 19 -4.80 4.30 -10.59
C ARG A 19 -5.74 5.09 -11.48
N GLU A 20 -6.94 5.39 -11.00
CA GLU A 20 -8.01 5.93 -11.84
C GLU A 20 -8.51 7.30 -11.38
N LYS A 21 -8.14 7.73 -10.17
CA LYS A 21 -8.64 8.95 -9.51
C LYS A 21 -10.17 8.95 -9.37
N GLU A 22 -10.74 7.78 -9.12
CA GLU A 22 -12.16 7.64 -8.85
C GLU A 22 -12.51 8.16 -7.45
N GLU A 23 -13.30 9.23 -7.40
CA GLU A 23 -13.70 9.89 -6.14
C GLU A 23 -14.50 8.97 -5.20
N LYS A 24 -15.10 7.90 -5.72
CA LYS A 24 -15.94 6.99 -4.94
C LYS A 24 -15.09 6.17 -3.95
N GLU A 25 -13.95 5.66 -4.39
CA GLU A 25 -13.01 4.84 -3.63
C GLU A 25 -12.34 5.69 -2.55
N LEU A 26 -11.98 6.94 -2.89
CA LEU A 26 -11.53 7.91 -1.90
C LEU A 26 -12.59 8.15 -0.83
N LYS A 27 -13.84 8.39 -1.20
CA LYS A 27 -14.93 8.59 -0.22
C LYS A 27 -15.14 7.35 0.65
N LYS A 28 -15.03 6.14 0.12
CA LYS A 28 -15.09 4.92 0.94
C LYS A 28 -13.99 4.91 2.00
N LEU A 29 -12.75 5.25 1.64
CA LEU A 29 -11.65 5.37 2.60
C LEU A 29 -11.90 6.47 3.63
N LEU A 30 -12.32 7.67 3.19
CA LEU A 30 -12.63 8.79 4.08
C LEU A 30 -13.74 8.47 5.08
N SER A 31 -14.69 7.62 4.70
CA SER A 31 -15.73 7.11 5.60
C SER A 31 -15.11 6.40 6.81
N VAL A 32 -14.15 5.52 6.58
CA VAL A 32 -13.48 4.76 7.64
C VAL A 32 -12.48 5.62 8.41
N ILE A 33 -11.73 6.49 7.71
CA ILE A 33 -10.79 7.43 8.32
C ILE A 33 -11.51 8.36 9.31
N SER A 34 -12.71 8.84 8.97
CA SER A 34 -13.51 9.72 9.84
C SER A 34 -13.93 9.10 11.19
N ILE A 35 -13.79 7.77 11.36
CA ILE A 35 -14.03 7.10 12.65
C ILE A 35 -12.94 7.48 13.66
N PHE A 36 -11.70 7.67 13.20
CA PHE A 36 -10.51 7.81 14.05
C PHE A 36 -9.82 9.18 13.91
N GLU A 37 -9.91 9.79 12.74
CA GLU A 37 -9.28 11.07 12.40
C GLU A 37 -10.32 12.19 12.36
N ASP A 38 -9.89 13.44 12.62
CA ASP A 38 -10.73 14.63 12.56
C ASP A 38 -10.97 15.06 11.10
N VAL A 39 -11.81 14.27 10.40
CA VAL A 39 -12.18 14.44 9.00
C VAL A 39 -13.70 14.35 8.88
N GLU A 40 -14.30 15.25 8.11
CA GLU A 40 -15.75 15.21 7.86
C GLU A 40 -16.13 13.94 7.09
N PRO A 41 -17.08 13.13 7.58
CA PRO A 41 -17.50 11.93 6.88
C PRO A 41 -18.22 12.28 5.55
N PRO A 42 -18.12 11.44 4.52
CA PRO A 42 -18.89 11.60 3.30
C PRO A 42 -20.40 11.43 3.51
N GLU A 43 -21.16 11.60 2.42
CA GLU A 43 -22.61 11.44 2.44
C GLU A 43 -23.07 10.05 2.92
N GLU A 44 -24.21 10.00 3.61
CA GLU A 44 -24.75 8.78 4.24
C GLU A 44 -24.93 7.61 3.26
N SER A 45 -25.15 7.87 1.97
CA SER A 45 -25.22 6.83 0.94
C SER A 45 -23.90 6.06 0.79
N VAL A 46 -22.75 6.73 0.91
CA VAL A 46 -21.44 6.06 0.87
C VAL A 46 -21.22 5.27 2.15
N LEU A 47 -21.60 5.80 3.31
CA LEU A 47 -21.50 5.09 4.59
C LEU A 47 -22.31 3.78 4.59
N LYS A 48 -23.48 3.79 3.95
CA LYS A 48 -24.30 2.59 3.74
C LYS A 48 -23.60 1.57 2.84
N GLU A 49 -23.07 2.01 1.71
CA GLU A 49 -22.32 1.15 0.79
C GLU A 49 -21.11 0.50 1.49
N VAL A 50 -20.33 1.26 2.26
CA VAL A 50 -19.20 0.72 3.04
C VAL A 50 -19.68 -0.32 4.07
N SER A 51 -20.82 -0.08 4.73
CA SER A 51 -21.39 -1.05 5.69
C SER A 51 -21.87 -2.35 5.01
N GLU A 52 -22.30 -2.27 3.76
CA GLU A 52 -22.72 -3.43 2.96
C GLU A 52 -21.51 -4.23 2.44
N GLU A 53 -20.47 -3.55 1.97
CA GLU A 53 -19.23 -4.17 1.46
C GLU A 53 -18.33 -4.73 2.56
N ALA A 54 -18.22 -4.00 3.67
CA ALA A 54 -17.37 -4.33 4.81
C ALA A 54 -18.20 -4.29 6.12
N PRO A 55 -18.94 -5.37 6.45
CA PRO A 55 -19.88 -5.43 7.58
C PRO A 55 -19.29 -5.23 8.98
N ILE A 56 -17.97 -5.05 9.08
CA ILE A 56 -17.29 -4.61 10.30
C ILE A 56 -17.58 -3.14 10.60
N PHE A 57 -17.93 -2.34 9.60
CA PHE A 57 -18.38 -0.96 9.75
C PHE A 57 -19.90 -0.90 9.79
N LYS A 58 -20.43 -0.06 10.67
CA LYS A 58 -21.86 0.03 10.94
C LYS A 58 -22.32 1.48 10.97
N LEU A 59 -23.39 1.73 10.23
CA LEU A 59 -24.17 2.96 10.32
C LEU A 59 -25.43 2.74 11.17
N GLU A 60 -25.42 3.23 12.41
CA GLU A 60 -26.56 3.13 13.33
C GLU A 60 -26.93 4.51 13.88
N GLY A 61 -28.19 4.92 13.72
CA GLY A 61 -28.69 6.20 14.23
C GLY A 61 -27.95 7.43 13.68
N GLY A 62 -27.41 7.35 12.45
CA GLY A 62 -26.60 8.40 11.83
C GLY A 62 -25.13 8.42 12.28
N LYS A 63 -24.70 7.48 13.12
CA LYS A 63 -23.31 7.33 13.56
C LYS A 63 -22.63 6.19 12.82
N PHE A 64 -21.47 6.47 12.23
CA PHE A 64 -20.62 5.47 11.61
C PHE A 64 -19.57 4.95 12.61
N THR A 65 -19.50 3.65 12.78
CA THR A 65 -18.66 2.98 13.80
C THR A 65 -18.05 1.69 13.26
N ILE A 66 -17.07 1.15 13.96
CA ILE A 66 -16.46 -0.17 13.70
C ILE A 66 -16.88 -1.17 14.79
N SER A 67 -16.82 -2.47 14.48
CA SER A 67 -17.01 -3.56 15.43
C SER A 67 -16.16 -3.41 16.69
N GLU A 68 -16.62 -3.98 17.81
CA GLU A 68 -15.98 -3.84 19.13
C GLU A 68 -14.82 -4.82 19.39
N ASP A 69 -14.36 -5.57 18.37
CA ASP A 69 -13.19 -6.44 18.54
C ASP A 69 -11.90 -5.60 18.67
N PRO A 70 -11.20 -5.61 19.83
CA PRO A 70 -10.09 -4.69 20.06
C PRO A 70 -8.95 -4.83 19.06
N PHE A 71 -8.64 -6.07 18.63
CA PHE A 71 -7.57 -6.33 17.68
C PHE A 71 -7.88 -5.70 16.32
N THR A 72 -9.10 -5.89 15.83
CA THR A 72 -9.54 -5.30 14.56
C THR A 72 -9.57 -3.78 14.64
N VAL A 73 -10.04 -3.21 15.75
CA VAL A 73 -10.07 -1.75 15.96
C VAL A 73 -8.66 -1.16 15.94
N ASP A 74 -7.71 -1.77 16.63
CA ASP A 74 -6.33 -1.28 16.68
C ASP A 74 -5.66 -1.36 15.30
N TYR A 75 -5.85 -2.47 14.58
CA TYR A 75 -5.35 -2.62 13.21
C TYR A 75 -5.92 -1.56 12.26
N VAL A 76 -7.25 -1.37 12.29
CA VAL A 76 -7.91 -0.40 11.41
C VAL A 76 -7.47 1.02 11.76
N ARG A 77 -7.33 1.35 13.05
CA ARG A 77 -6.84 2.66 13.49
C ARG A 77 -5.44 2.98 12.96
N GLU A 78 -4.49 2.06 13.14
CA GLU A 78 -3.13 2.22 12.62
C GLU A 78 -3.13 2.39 11.10
N LYS A 79 -3.98 1.61 10.40
CA LYS A 79 -4.12 1.70 8.95
C LYS A 79 -4.71 3.05 8.51
N THR A 80 -5.73 3.55 9.20
CA THR A 80 -6.33 4.86 8.90
C THR A 80 -5.36 6.01 9.15
N GLU A 81 -4.53 5.93 10.19
CA GLU A 81 -3.50 6.94 10.46
C GLU A 81 -2.50 7.01 9.30
N LYS A 82 -1.92 5.87 8.90
CA LYS A 82 -0.97 5.79 7.77
C LYS A 82 -1.59 6.28 6.45
N TYR A 83 -2.83 5.89 6.16
CA TYR A 83 -3.55 6.35 4.97
C TYR A 83 -3.86 7.85 5.00
N TRP A 84 -4.26 8.38 6.16
CA TRP A 84 -4.54 9.79 6.30
C TRP A 84 -3.27 10.64 6.13
N GLU A 85 -2.15 10.21 6.71
CA GLU A 85 -0.85 10.85 6.47
C GLU A 85 -0.43 10.84 5.01
N PHE A 86 -0.59 9.70 4.33
CA PHE A 86 -0.30 9.58 2.90
C PHE A 86 -1.18 10.52 2.06
N LEU A 87 -2.50 10.51 2.28
CA LEU A 87 -3.45 11.31 1.50
C LEU A 87 -3.26 12.82 1.70
N LYS A 88 -2.84 13.27 2.90
CA LYS A 88 -2.52 14.70 3.15
C LYS A 88 -1.30 15.19 2.37
N GLU A 89 -0.34 14.30 2.13
CA GLU A 89 0.90 14.62 1.41
C GLU A 89 0.75 14.38 -0.10
N LEU A 90 -0.26 13.61 -0.52
CA LEU A 90 -0.60 13.43 -1.92
C LEU A 90 -1.03 14.78 -2.51
N SER A 91 -0.33 15.23 -3.56
CA SER A 91 -0.64 16.49 -4.24
C SER A 91 -2.11 16.55 -4.66
N GLU A 92 -2.81 17.66 -4.36
CA GLU A 92 -4.19 17.88 -4.83
C GLU A 92 -4.33 17.71 -6.35
N ASN A 93 -3.24 17.97 -7.09
CA ASN A 93 -3.17 17.85 -8.54
C ASN A 93 -2.43 16.59 -9.00
N PHE A 94 -2.31 15.55 -8.17
CA PHE A 94 -1.72 14.30 -8.65
C PHE A 94 -2.53 13.75 -9.83
N GLU A 95 -1.81 13.21 -10.81
CA GLU A 95 -2.40 12.53 -11.94
C GLU A 95 -2.51 11.03 -11.61
N PRO A 96 -3.62 10.37 -11.99
CA PRO A 96 -3.73 8.93 -11.86
C PRO A 96 -2.53 8.22 -12.50
N VAL A 97 -2.06 7.15 -11.85
CA VAL A 97 -0.86 6.44 -12.32
C VAL A 97 -1.15 5.62 -13.58
N GLY A 98 -2.37 5.11 -13.74
CA GLY A 98 -2.75 4.22 -14.84
C GLY A 98 -1.70 3.13 -15.09
N GLU A 99 -1.35 2.91 -16.35
CA GLU A 99 -0.30 1.96 -16.77
C GLU A 99 1.12 2.57 -16.82
N ASP A 100 1.31 3.83 -16.40
CA ASP A 100 2.63 4.49 -16.47
C ASP A 100 3.56 3.89 -15.42
N LEU A 101 4.56 3.14 -15.88
CA LEU A 101 5.51 2.44 -15.01
C LEU A 101 6.25 3.39 -14.06
N LYS A 102 6.64 4.57 -14.53
CA LYS A 102 7.40 5.51 -13.73
C LYS A 102 6.54 6.11 -12.62
N LYS A 103 5.29 6.49 -12.93
CA LYS A 103 4.33 6.99 -11.94
C LYS A 103 3.99 5.93 -10.89
N ASN A 104 3.76 4.69 -11.32
CA ASN A 104 3.50 3.56 -10.42
C ASN A 104 4.68 3.32 -9.47
N VAL A 105 5.92 3.35 -9.99
CA VAL A 105 7.13 3.23 -9.17
C VAL A 105 7.28 4.41 -8.21
N GLU A 106 6.99 5.64 -8.64
CA GLU A 106 7.04 6.82 -7.78
C GLU A 106 6.04 6.73 -6.61
N ILE A 107 4.77 6.40 -6.90
CA ILE A 107 3.74 6.19 -5.87
C ILE A 107 4.09 5.03 -4.94
N ALA A 108 4.61 3.92 -5.46
CA ALA A 108 5.07 2.80 -4.64
C ALA A 108 6.14 3.22 -3.63
N ARG A 109 7.05 4.13 -3.99
CA ARG A 109 8.06 4.64 -3.05
C ARG A 109 7.44 5.48 -1.94
N GLU A 110 6.46 6.34 -2.28
CA GLU A 110 5.76 7.14 -1.27
C GLU A 110 4.92 6.27 -0.32
N LEU A 111 4.24 5.24 -0.85
CA LEU A 111 3.55 4.23 -0.05
C LEU A 111 4.54 3.50 0.88
N PHE A 112 5.69 3.07 0.36
CA PHE A 112 6.71 2.38 1.13
C PHE A 112 7.22 3.22 2.31
N LYS A 113 7.48 4.52 2.10
CA LYS A 113 7.90 5.45 3.16
C LYS A 113 6.87 5.59 4.28
N LYS A 114 5.58 5.38 3.98
CA LYS A 114 4.48 5.40 4.95
C LYS A 114 4.21 4.04 5.60
N GLY A 115 5.04 3.02 5.31
CA GLY A 115 4.84 1.66 5.81
C GLY A 115 3.62 0.97 5.20
N LEU A 116 3.16 1.42 4.03
CA LEU A 116 2.04 0.84 3.28
C LEU A 116 2.55 -0.26 2.34
N TYR A 117 3.23 -1.24 2.93
CA TYR A 117 4.01 -2.23 2.19
C TYR A 117 3.17 -3.19 1.35
N PHE A 118 1.95 -3.48 1.79
CA PHE A 118 1.02 -4.30 1.00
C PHE A 118 0.48 -3.51 -0.20
N GLU A 119 0.21 -2.22 -0.03
CA GLU A 119 -0.21 -1.34 -1.12
C GLU A 119 0.88 -1.17 -2.19
N VAL A 120 2.16 -1.25 -1.81
CA VAL A 120 3.27 -1.33 -2.77
C VAL A 120 3.17 -2.56 -3.67
N HIS A 121 2.78 -3.72 -3.13
CA HIS A 121 2.54 -4.91 -3.93
C HIS A 121 1.34 -4.71 -4.85
N GLU A 122 0.21 -4.24 -4.31
CA GLU A 122 -1.04 -4.06 -5.06
C GLU A 122 -0.92 -3.04 -6.21
N ILE A 123 -0.25 -1.90 -5.99
CA ILE A 123 -0.09 -0.88 -7.04
C ILE A 123 0.83 -1.35 -8.16
N LEU A 124 1.89 -2.09 -7.84
CA LEU A 124 2.89 -2.55 -8.82
C LEU A 124 2.49 -3.85 -9.52
N GLU A 125 1.68 -4.71 -8.89
CA GLU A 125 1.29 -6.00 -9.47
C GLU A 125 0.55 -5.83 -10.79
N GLU A 126 -0.34 -4.83 -10.90
CA GLU A 126 -1.10 -4.58 -12.13
C GLU A 126 -0.21 -4.28 -13.33
N VAL A 127 0.72 -3.32 -13.19
CA VAL A 127 1.67 -3.00 -14.26
C VAL A 127 2.69 -4.11 -14.50
N TRP A 128 3.07 -4.87 -13.46
CA TRP A 128 3.92 -6.05 -13.61
C TRP A 128 3.24 -7.19 -14.40
N MET A 129 1.93 -7.39 -14.20
CA MET A 129 1.17 -8.39 -14.96
C MET A 129 1.14 -8.06 -16.45
N GLY A 130 1.05 -6.77 -16.80
CA GLY A 130 1.08 -6.28 -18.19
C GLY A 130 2.47 -6.16 -18.82
N GLU A 131 3.54 -6.16 -18.02
CA GLU A 131 4.92 -5.97 -18.50
C GLU A 131 5.58 -7.29 -18.93
N PHE A 132 6.05 -7.37 -20.17
CA PHE A 132 6.73 -8.55 -20.74
C PHE A 132 8.17 -8.25 -21.22
N GLY A 133 8.61 -7.01 -21.06
CA GLY A 133 9.88 -6.47 -21.50
C GLY A 133 10.89 -6.28 -20.37
N GLU A 134 11.77 -5.30 -20.55
CA GLU A 134 12.98 -5.13 -19.75
C GLU A 134 12.72 -4.75 -18.29
N TYR A 135 11.52 -4.25 -17.92
CA TYR A 135 11.22 -3.84 -16.55
C TYR A 135 10.54 -4.90 -15.70
N ARG A 136 10.22 -6.07 -16.27
CA ARG A 136 9.44 -7.11 -15.56
C ARG A 136 10.11 -7.57 -14.27
N ASP A 137 11.39 -7.94 -14.32
CA ASP A 137 12.13 -8.42 -13.14
C ASP A 137 12.39 -7.28 -12.14
N PHE A 138 12.59 -6.05 -12.63
CA PHE A 138 12.71 -4.86 -11.79
C PHE A 138 11.44 -4.59 -10.97
N LEU A 139 10.27 -4.58 -11.61
CA LEU A 139 8.98 -4.41 -10.93
C LEU A 139 8.73 -5.55 -9.94
N GLN A 140 9.04 -6.79 -10.33
CA GLN A 140 8.92 -7.94 -9.44
C GLN A 140 9.82 -7.82 -8.21
N ALA A 141 11.03 -7.27 -8.35
CA ALA A 141 11.91 -7.03 -7.22
C ALA A 141 11.32 -5.99 -6.25
N LEU A 142 10.75 -4.89 -6.75
CA LEU A 142 10.10 -3.89 -5.90
C LEU A 142 8.87 -4.44 -5.17
N ILE A 143 8.06 -5.25 -5.86
CA ILE A 143 6.94 -5.99 -5.26
C ILE A 143 7.45 -6.87 -4.11
N GLN A 144 8.51 -7.67 -4.36
CA GLN A 144 9.06 -8.54 -3.33
C GLN A 144 9.65 -7.77 -2.14
N ILE A 145 10.22 -6.58 -2.37
CA ILE A 145 10.67 -5.70 -1.28
C ILE A 145 9.49 -5.23 -0.44
N GLY A 146 8.39 -4.78 -1.06
CA GLY A 146 7.15 -4.45 -0.33
C GLY A 146 6.66 -5.64 0.50
N VAL A 147 6.48 -6.81 -0.11
CA VAL A 147 6.03 -8.01 0.60
C VAL A 147 7.02 -8.44 1.70
N ALA A 148 8.33 -8.27 1.52
CA ALA A 148 9.31 -8.57 2.56
C ALA A 148 9.04 -7.78 3.84
N TYR A 149 8.84 -6.46 3.73
CA TYR A 149 8.55 -5.62 4.89
C TYR A 149 7.19 -5.91 5.51
N TYR A 150 6.19 -6.24 4.69
CA TYR A 150 4.92 -6.76 5.21
C TYR A 150 5.12 -8.05 6.02
N HIS A 151 5.94 -8.99 5.55
CA HIS A 151 6.29 -10.20 6.32
C HIS A 151 6.97 -9.86 7.64
N ARG A 152 7.83 -8.85 7.65
CA ARG A 152 8.54 -8.41 8.84
C ARG A 152 7.61 -7.82 9.89
N GLU A 153 6.64 -6.99 9.51
CA GLU A 153 5.61 -6.47 10.41
C GLU A 153 4.76 -7.60 11.03
N ASN A 154 4.59 -8.69 10.29
CA ASN A 154 3.89 -9.90 10.75
C ASN A 154 4.82 -10.92 11.45
N TYR A 155 5.97 -10.49 11.96
CA TYR A 155 6.95 -11.30 12.68
C TYR A 155 7.49 -12.51 11.89
N ASN A 156 7.44 -12.46 10.55
CA ASN A 156 7.95 -13.49 9.67
C ASN A 156 9.32 -13.13 9.11
N GLU A 157 10.33 -13.19 9.97
CA GLU A 157 11.72 -12.85 9.65
C GLU A 157 12.31 -13.75 8.54
N ARG A 158 11.89 -15.02 8.48
CA ARG A 158 12.32 -15.94 7.42
C ARG A 158 11.81 -15.50 6.05
N GLY A 159 10.54 -15.09 5.98
CA GLY A 159 9.93 -14.58 4.75
C GLY A 159 10.57 -13.27 4.31
N PHE A 160 10.82 -12.35 5.25
CA PHE A 160 11.54 -11.11 5.01
C PHE A 160 12.90 -11.34 4.32
N LYS A 161 13.77 -12.17 4.92
CA LYS A 161 15.11 -12.43 4.37
C LYS A 161 15.09 -13.13 3.01
N LEU A 162 14.17 -14.08 2.82
CA LEU A 162 14.03 -14.82 1.57
C LEU A 162 13.60 -13.91 0.41
N LEU A 163 12.61 -13.04 0.64
CA LEU A 163 12.12 -12.13 -0.40
C LEU A 163 13.17 -11.06 -0.75
N LEU A 164 13.91 -10.56 0.22
CA LEU A 164 15.03 -9.66 -0.05
C LEU A 164 16.18 -10.33 -0.82
N GLU A 165 16.42 -11.62 -0.58
CA GLU A 165 17.38 -12.41 -1.37
C GLU A 165 16.94 -12.54 -2.83
N ASN A 166 15.70 -12.94 -3.05
CA ASN A 166 15.14 -13.07 -4.39
C ASN A 166 15.11 -11.71 -5.13
N ALA A 167 14.79 -10.61 -4.44
CA ALA A 167 14.83 -9.27 -5.01
C ALA A 167 16.24 -8.88 -5.46
N LEU A 168 17.30 -9.27 -4.73
CA LEU A 168 18.69 -9.05 -5.17
C LEU A 168 19.04 -9.84 -6.43
N GLU A 169 18.54 -11.07 -6.56
CA GLU A 169 18.75 -11.89 -7.75
C GLU A 169 18.08 -11.27 -8.97
N LEU A 170 16.82 -10.83 -8.83
CA LEU A 170 16.07 -10.13 -9.88
C LEU A 170 16.77 -8.82 -10.31
N LEU A 171 17.32 -8.07 -9.36
CA LEU A 171 18.03 -6.82 -9.65
C LEU A 171 19.42 -7.02 -10.26
N SER A 172 19.95 -8.26 -10.33
CA SER A 172 21.35 -8.52 -10.71
C SER A 172 21.74 -7.93 -12.07
N CYS A 173 20.83 -7.94 -13.04
CA CYS A 173 21.05 -7.41 -14.40
C CYS A 173 20.84 -5.88 -14.54
N TYR A 174 20.27 -5.22 -13.53
CA TYR A 174 19.97 -3.79 -13.56
C TYR A 174 21.07 -2.98 -12.90
N ASN A 175 21.43 -1.82 -13.44
CA ASN A 175 22.44 -0.93 -12.82
C ASN A 175 22.05 0.53 -13.04
N GLY A 176 22.65 1.46 -12.31
CA GLY A 176 22.39 2.89 -12.44
C GLY A 176 21.01 3.27 -11.92
N GLU A 177 20.27 4.05 -12.71
CA GLU A 177 18.92 4.51 -12.38
C GLU A 177 17.88 3.91 -13.32
N VAL A 178 16.86 3.26 -12.75
CA VAL A 178 15.75 2.62 -13.48
C VAL A 178 14.44 3.15 -12.93
N LEU A 179 13.62 3.75 -13.78
CA LEU A 179 12.33 4.35 -13.41
C LEU A 179 12.42 5.29 -12.18
N GLY A 180 13.54 6.01 -12.02
CA GLY A 180 13.77 6.94 -10.91
C GLY A 180 14.30 6.30 -9.62
N VAL A 181 14.57 4.99 -9.62
CA VAL A 181 15.20 4.25 -8.51
C VAL A 181 16.68 4.05 -8.78
N LYS A 182 17.51 4.42 -7.80
CA LYS A 182 18.96 4.20 -7.84
C LYS A 182 19.27 2.75 -7.49
N VAL A 183 19.24 1.88 -8.49
CA VAL A 183 19.33 0.42 -8.34
C VAL A 183 20.60 -0.02 -7.61
N ASP A 184 21.74 0.61 -7.90
CA ASP A 184 23.01 0.23 -7.26
C ASP A 184 22.95 0.47 -5.75
N LYS A 185 22.41 1.62 -5.32
CA LYS A 185 22.16 1.93 -3.90
C LYS A 185 21.13 0.97 -3.31
N LEU A 186 20.05 0.69 -4.03
CA LEU A 186 19.01 -0.23 -3.57
C LEU A 186 19.58 -1.63 -3.26
N LYS A 187 20.46 -2.16 -4.12
CA LYS A 187 21.14 -3.44 -3.86
C LYS A 187 21.96 -3.41 -2.57
N GLU A 188 22.66 -2.31 -2.29
CA GLU A 188 23.42 -2.14 -1.04
C GLU A 188 22.48 -2.07 0.17
N ASP A 189 21.37 -1.34 0.05
CA ASP A 189 20.35 -1.21 1.09
C ASP A 189 19.70 -2.55 1.41
N ILE A 190 19.37 -3.37 0.39
CA ILE A 190 18.82 -4.72 0.59
C ILE A 190 19.81 -5.60 1.35
N LYS A 191 21.10 -5.58 0.99
CA LYS A 191 22.14 -6.37 1.68
C LYS A 191 22.22 -6.00 3.15
N ARG A 192 22.24 -4.70 3.47
CA ARG A 192 22.23 -4.20 4.86
C ARG A 192 20.97 -4.60 5.60
N ALA A 193 19.80 -4.46 4.97
CA ALA A 193 18.52 -4.81 5.56
C ALA A 193 18.43 -6.32 5.91
N LYS A 194 19.00 -7.21 5.09
CA LYS A 194 19.05 -8.67 5.39
C LYS A 194 19.88 -9.00 6.63
N GLU A 195 20.96 -8.25 6.87
CA GLU A 195 21.92 -8.51 7.96
C GLU A 195 21.49 -7.82 9.26
N GLU A 196 21.11 -6.55 9.17
CA GLU A 196 20.92 -5.65 10.31
C GLU A 196 19.44 -5.34 10.58
N GLY A 197 18.54 -5.67 9.65
CA GLY A 197 17.14 -5.30 9.76
C GLY A 197 16.93 -3.78 9.62
N THR A 198 17.76 -3.07 8.87
CA THR A 198 17.52 -1.65 8.57
C THR A 198 16.35 -1.48 7.60
N LEU A 199 15.70 -0.32 7.60
CA LEU A 199 14.73 0.07 6.56
C LEU A 199 15.48 0.39 5.25
N ILE A 200 14.90 0.01 4.12
CA ILE A 200 15.40 0.35 2.77
C ILE A 200 14.75 1.65 2.32
N GLU A 201 15.50 2.47 1.57
CA GLU A 201 14.95 3.61 0.84
C GLU A 201 15.23 3.42 -0.65
N PHE A 202 14.20 3.16 -1.46
CA PHE A 202 14.32 3.13 -2.92
C PHE A 202 13.58 4.27 -3.57
#